data_AF-A0A2Z5ZXV0-F1
#
_entry.id   AF-A0A2Z5ZXV0-F1
#
_cell.length_a   1.000
_cell.length_b   1.000
_cell.length_c   1.000
_cell.angle_alpha   90.00
_cell.angle_beta   90.00
_cell.angle_gamma   90.00
#
_symmetry.space_group_name_H-M   'P 1'
#
loop_
_entity.id
_entity.type
_entity.pdbx_description
1 polymer ?
#
loop_
_entity_poly.entity_id
_entity_poly.type
_entity_poly.pdbx_seq_one_letter_code
_entity_poly.pdbx_strand_id
1 'polypeptide(L)' 'WTGKIVNGGAFFGLLFYPGNWAIFGPTHLPIVVEGTLLSMADYMGHLYVRTGTPEYVRHIEQGSLRTFGGHTTVIA' A
#
# COMPACT_ATOMS: atom_id res chain seq x y z
N TRP A 1 10.83 27.88 14.14
CA TRP A 1 9.71 26.95 14.34
C TRP A 1 8.90 26.74 13.07
N THR A 2 8.37 27.78 12.43
CA THR A 2 7.53 27.67 11.20
C THR A 2 8.20 26.93 10.04
N GLY A 3 9.47 27.22 9.73
CA GLY A 3 10.19 26.52 8.65
C GLY A 3 10.40 25.02 8.90
N LYS A 4 10.52 24.60 10.17
CA LYS A 4 10.67 23.17 10.51
C LYS A 4 9.37 22.39 10.29
N ILE A 5 8.24 23.05 10.51
CA ILE A 5 6.90 22.45 10.34
C ILE A 5 6.59 22.29 8.85
N VAL A 6 6.84 23.32 8.05
CA VAL A 6 6.56 23.30 6.60
C VAL A 6 7.48 22.31 5.88
N ASN A 7 8.79 22.45 6.06
CA ASN A 7 9.75 21.58 5.39
C ASN A 7 9.75 20.15 5.96
N GLY A 8 9.56 20.00 7.28
CA GLY A 8 9.48 18.69 7.93
C GLY A 8 8.24 17.91 7.51
N GLY A 9 7.08 18.56 7.40
CA GLY A 9 5.85 17.92 6.92
C GLY A 9 5.94 17.48 5.46
N ALA A 10 6.46 18.34 4.58
CA ALA A 10 6.65 18.00 3.16
C ALA A 10 7.66 16.85 2.97
N PHE A 11 8.76 16.85 3.73
CA PHE A 11 9.77 15.80 3.67
C PHE A 11 9.27 14.47 4.25
N PHE A 12 8.47 14.54 5.32
CA PHE A 12 7.84 13.36 5.90
C PHE A 12 6.88 12.67 4.91
N GLY A 13 5.99 13.44 4.26
CA GLY A 13 5.09 12.89 3.24
C GLY A 13 5.84 12.27 2.07
N LEU A 14 6.87 12.95 1.57
CA LEU A 14 7.67 12.48 0.42
C LEU A 14 8.46 11.19 0.73
N LEU A 15 9.02 11.07 1.93
CA LEU A 15 9.87 9.94 2.28
C LEU A 15 9.12 8.73 2.87
N PHE A 16 7.85 8.88 3.22
CA PHE A 16 7.09 7.82 3.86
C PHE A 16 6.98 6.57 2.99
N TYR A 17 6.53 6.72 1.74
CA TYR A 17 6.40 5.59 0.81
C TYR A 17 7.76 4.95 0.43
N PRO A 18 8.79 5.69 -0.02
CA PRO A 18 10.07 5.10 -0.36
C PRO A 18 10.85 4.56 0.85
N GLY A 19 10.67 5.15 2.04
CA GLY A 19 11.26 4.64 3.29
C GLY A 19 10.67 3.30 3.72
N ASN A 20 9.35 3.12 3.52
CA ASN A 20 8.65 1.88 3.86
C ASN A 20 8.85 0.78 2.81
N TRP A 21 9.22 1.13 1.57
CA TRP A 21 9.45 0.18 0.47
C TRP A 21 10.51 -0.89 0.78
N ALA A 22 11.55 -0.56 1.55
CA ALA A 22 12.59 -1.53 1.93
C ALA A 22 12.04 -2.73 2.73
N ILE A 23 10.92 -2.54 3.42
CA ILE A 23 10.27 -3.56 4.26
C ILE A 23 9.13 -4.24 3.51
N PHE A 24 8.30 -3.47 2.79
CA PHE A 24 7.11 -4.00 2.12
C PHE A 24 7.34 -4.44 0.68
N GLY A 25 8.40 -4.00 0.02
CA GLY A 25 8.74 -4.37 -1.36
C GLY A 25 8.70 -5.88 -1.65
N PRO A 26 9.28 -6.74 -0.80
CA PRO A 26 9.19 -8.20 -0.96
C PRO A 26 7.77 -8.75 -0.86
N THR A 27 6.86 -8.07 -0.15
CA THR A 27 5.46 -8.51 -0.02
C THR A 27 4.59 -8.10 -1.21
N HIS A 28 5.06 -7.18 -2.06
CA HIS A 28 4.38 -6.79 -3.31
C HIS A 28 4.70 -7.72 -4.49
N LEU A 29 5.52 -8.76 -4.30
CA LEU A 29 5.81 -9.75 -5.34
C LEU A 29 4.53 -10.53 -5.73
N PRO A 30 4.28 -10.76 -7.03
CA PRO A 30 3.13 -11.51 -7.50
C PRO A 30 3.32 -13.01 -7.23
N ILE A 31 2.29 -13.63 -6.67
CA ILE A 31 2.19 -15.07 -6.45
C ILE A 31 0.89 -15.55 -7.08
N VAL A 32 0.95 -16.67 -7.78
CA VAL A 32 -0.23 -17.31 -8.35
C VAL A 32 -0.78 -18.29 -7.33
N VAL A 33 -1.98 -18.02 -6.83
CA VAL A 33 -2.69 -18.90 -5.88
C VAL A 33 -4.03 -19.26 -6.50
N GLU A 34 -4.30 -20.55 -6.66
CA GLU A 34 -5.57 -21.08 -7.20
C GLU A 34 -5.98 -20.48 -8.57
N GLY A 35 -4.99 -20.10 -9.40
CA GLY A 35 -5.23 -19.51 -10.72
C GLY A 35 -5.49 -18.00 -10.73
N THR A 36 -5.46 -17.35 -9.56
CA THR A 36 -5.58 -15.89 -9.41
C THR A 36 -4.22 -15.24 -9.13
N LEU A 37 -4.02 -14.04 -9.66
CA LEU A 37 -2.84 -13.22 -9.37
C LEU A 37 -3.06 -12.49 -8.04
N LEU A 38 -2.30 -12.85 -7.01
CA LEU A 38 -2.38 -12.23 -5.70
C LEU A 38 -1.00 -11.69 -5.29
N SER A 39 -0.97 -10.60 -4.51
CA SER A 39 0.26 -10.15 -3.86
C SER A 39 0.56 -11.05 -2.65
N MET A 40 1.84 -11.29 -2.33
CA MET A 40 2.24 -12.02 -1.11
C MET A 40 1.60 -11.44 0.16
N ALA A 41 1.42 -10.12 0.24
CA ALA A 41 0.72 -9.47 1.36
C ALA A 41 -0.73 -9.93 1.51
N ASP A 42 -1.45 -10.08 0.39
CA ASP A 42 -2.84 -10.53 0.36
C ASP A 42 -2.93 -12.04 0.61
N TYR A 43 -1.93 -12.82 0.19
CA TYR A 43 -1.85 -14.25 0.47
C TYR A 43 -1.69 -14.52 1.97
N MET A 44 -0.86 -13.74 2.66
CA MET A 44 -0.73 -13.80 4.12
C MET A 44 -2.06 -13.45 4.82
N GLY A 45 -2.80 -12.46 4.31
CA GLY A 45 -4.13 -12.12 4.84
C GLY A 45 -5.21 -13.18 4.57
N HIS A 46 -5.04 -13.97 3.51
CA HIS A 46 -5.92 -15.10 3.19
C HIS A 46 -5.60 -16.34 4.04
N LEU A 47 -4.32 -16.63 4.27
CA LEU A 47 -3.89 -17.77 5.11
C LEU A 47 -4.14 -17.54 6.60
N TYR A 48 -3.90 -16.34 7.11
CA TYR A 48 -4.10 -16.01 8.51
C TYR A 48 -5.47 -15.36 8.72
N VAL A 49 -6.47 -16.21 8.97
CA VAL A 49 -7.86 -15.79 9.17
C VAL A 49 -7.97 -14.82 10.35
N ARG A 50 -8.35 -13.57 10.06
CA ARG A 50 -8.70 -12.57 11.07
C ARG A 50 -10.22 -12.50 11.24
N THR A 51 -10.72 -13.10 12.31
CA THR A 51 -12.16 -13.32 12.61
C THR A 51 -13.00 -12.05 12.70
N GLY A 52 -12.40 -10.87 12.85
CA GLY A 52 -13.09 -9.57 12.94
C GLY A 52 -12.73 -8.55 11.85
N THR A 53 -11.86 -8.88 10.89
CA THR A 53 -11.46 -7.96 9.80
C THR A 53 -11.54 -8.68 8.44
N PRO A 54 -12.75 -8.87 7.91
CA PRO A 54 -12.92 -9.48 6.60
C PRO A 54 -12.39 -8.56 5.49
N GLU A 55 -12.04 -9.13 4.35
CA GLU A 55 -11.30 -8.47 3.27
C GLU A 55 -12.04 -7.25 2.68
N TYR A 56 -13.37 -7.29 2.60
CA TYR A 56 -14.20 -6.16 2.15
C TYR A 56 -14.19 -4.93 3.09
N VAL A 57 -13.63 -5.04 4.30
CA VAL A 57 -13.46 -3.89 5.22
C VAL A 57 -12.16 -3.13 4.95
N ARG A 58 -11.25 -3.69 4.15
CA ARG A 58 -9.96 -3.05 3.82
C ARG A 58 -10.19 -1.87 2.88
N HIS A 59 -9.75 -0.69 3.31
CA HIS A 59 -9.62 0.48 2.43
C HIS A 59 -8.22 0.45 1.80
N ILE A 60 -8.14 -0.12 0.60
CA ILE A 60 -6.94 -0.18 -0.24
C ILE A 60 -7.28 0.41 -1.62
N GLU A 61 -6.30 0.69 -2.46
CA GLU A 61 -6.61 1.17 -3.81
C GLU A 61 -7.40 0.11 -4.63
N GLN A 62 -8.63 0.45 -5.04
CA GLN A 62 -9.50 -0.39 -5.88
C GLN A 62 -9.67 0.18 -7.30
N GLY A 63 -8.85 1.18 -7.64
CA GLY A 63 -8.97 1.94 -8.88
C GLY A 63 -10.21 2.84 -8.91
N SER A 64 -10.15 3.90 -9.71
CA SER A 64 -11.30 4.75 -10.00
C SER A 64 -11.24 5.19 -11.45
N LEU A 65 -12.38 5.54 -12.05
CA LEU A 65 -12.45 6.03 -13.44
C LEU A 65 -11.62 7.30 -13.69
N ARG A 66 -11.12 7.94 -12.61
CA ARG A 66 -10.28 9.14 -12.65
C ARG A 66 -8.79 8.86 -12.37
N THR A 67 -8.41 7.61 -12.07
CA THR A 67 -7.02 7.26 -11.76
C THR A 67 -6.29 6.80 -13.01
N PHE A 68 -5.21 7.49 -13.36
CA PHE A 68 -4.20 6.97 -14.28
C PHE A 68 -3.29 6.02 -13.50
N GLY A 69 -3.29 4.73 -13.86
CA GLY A 69 -2.56 3.69 -13.14
C GLY A 69 -1.07 4.00 -12.99
N GLY A 70 -0.49 3.61 -11.84
CA GLY A 70 0.95 3.77 -11.57
C GLY A 70 1.38 5.11 -10.95
N HIS A 71 0.52 6.13 -10.93
CA HIS A 71 0.83 7.44 -10.30
C HIS A 71 0.23 7.62 -8.90
N THR A 72 -0.54 6.66 -8.41
CA THR A 72 -1.28 6.76 -7.16
C THR A 72 -0.38 6.95 -5.94
N THR A 73 0.80 6.34 -5.93
CA THR A 73 1.76 6.40 -4.81
C THR A 73 2.48 7.74 -4.68
N VAL A 74 2.54 8.52 -5.76
CA VAL A 74 3.21 9.83 -5.81
C VAL A 74 2.25 10.97 -5.43
N ILE A 75 0.95 10.75 -5.59
CA ILE A 75 -0.10 11.77 -5.43
C ILE A 75 -0.85 11.63 -4.08
N ALA A 76 -0.73 10.49 -3.41
CA ALA A 76 -1.41 10.15 -2.16
C ALA A 76 -1.09 11.12 -1.00
#